data_AF-X0HXD6-F1
#
_entry.id   AF-X0HXD6-F1
#
_cell.length_a   1.000
_cell.length_b   1.000
_cell.length_c   1.000
_cell.angle_alpha   90.00
_cell.angle_beta   90.00
_cell.angle_gamma   90.00
#
_symmetry.space_group_name_H-M   'P 1'
#
loop_
_entity.id
_entity.type
_entity.pdbx_description
1 polymer ?
#
loop_
_entity_poly.entity_id
_entity_poly.type
_entity_poly.pdbx_seq_one_letter_code
_entity_poly.pdbx_strand_id
1 'polypeptide(L)'
;MSYYVFNNCNIAAAAGNTVADGAYYLGRPWRQYARVVFQKTNMTSVINSKGWSIWNTGEENTAHVLFGEYGNTGAGSQGQRASFATKLSSAVSISTVLSGNYASKGFYDASYM
;
A
#
# COMPACT_ATOMS: atom_id res chain seq x y z
N MET A 1 -7.62 -13.98 -7.34
CA MET A 1 -7.49 -12.50 -7.29
C MET A 1 -6.12 -12.21 -6.70
N SER A 2 -5.29 -11.39 -7.35
CA SER A 2 -3.92 -11.12 -6.88
C SER A 2 -3.85 -9.78 -6.14
N TYR A 3 -3.04 -9.72 -5.08
CA TYR A 3 -2.81 -8.54 -4.24
C TYR A 3 -1.32 -8.31 -4.05
N TYR A 4 -0.91 -7.05 -3.91
CA TYR A 4 0.28 -6.71 -3.14
C TYR A 4 -0.14 -6.21 -1.77
N VAL A 5 0.45 -6.78 -0.71
CA VAL A 5 0.20 -6.36 0.66
C VAL A 5 1.53 -6.05 1.34
N PHE A 6 1.71 -4.79 1.69
CA PHE A 6 2.81 -4.31 2.52
C PHE A 6 2.29 -4.27 3.96
N ASN A 7 2.75 -5.20 4.79
CA ASN A 7 2.30 -5.38 6.17
C ASN A 7 3.46 -5.16 7.13
N ASN A 8 3.28 -4.30 8.14
CA ASN A 8 4.31 -4.03 9.16
C ASN A 8 5.63 -3.51 8.58
N CYS A 9 5.57 -2.68 7.54
CA CYS A 9 6.74 -2.07 6.91
C CYS A 9 7.09 -0.70 7.49
N ASN A 10 8.24 -0.15 7.08
CA ASN A 10 8.61 1.26 7.28
C ASN A 10 8.90 1.92 5.92
N ILE A 11 8.22 3.03 5.62
CA ILE A 11 8.41 3.81 4.40
C ILE A 11 9.06 5.15 4.77
N ALA A 12 10.27 5.36 4.27
CA ALA A 12 11.05 6.57 4.48
C ALA A 12 11.98 6.82 3.28
N ALA A 13 12.50 8.05 3.18
CA ALA A 13 13.65 8.32 2.32
C ALA A 13 14.87 7.51 2.79
N ALA A 14 15.74 7.16 1.84
CA ALA A 14 17.00 6.51 2.17
C ALA A 14 17.86 7.42 3.07
N ALA A 15 18.59 6.81 4.02
CA ALA A 15 19.45 7.54 4.94
C ALA A 15 20.42 8.47 4.19
N GLY A 16 20.64 9.68 4.74
CA GLY A 16 21.47 10.71 4.12
C GLY A 16 20.82 11.51 2.99
N ASN A 17 19.57 11.20 2.61
CA ASN A 17 18.84 11.97 1.59
C ASN A 17 17.81 12.89 2.24
N THR A 18 17.78 14.15 1.79
CA THR A 18 16.69 15.08 2.11
C THR A 18 15.67 15.03 0.99
N VAL A 19 14.45 14.62 1.33
CA VAL A 19 13.32 14.53 0.39
C VAL A 19 12.22 15.45 0.91
N ALA A 20 11.66 16.26 0.02
CA ALA A 20 10.55 17.15 0.37
C ALA A 20 9.32 16.34 0.81
N ASP A 21 8.54 16.92 1.73
CA ASP A 21 7.27 16.35 2.14
C ASP A 21 6.35 16.17 0.94
N GLY A 22 5.73 15.00 0.86
CA GLY A 22 4.79 14.66 -0.19
C GLY A 22 5.38 14.42 -1.58
N ALA A 23 6.69 14.18 -1.68
CA ALA A 23 7.38 13.92 -2.95
C ALA A 23 6.92 12.62 -3.66
N TYR A 24 6.44 11.62 -2.92
CA TYR A 24 6.15 10.29 -3.47
C TYR A 24 4.71 9.84 -3.26
N TYR A 25 4.23 9.00 -4.17
CA TYR A 25 2.96 8.28 -4.03
C TYR A 25 3.25 6.81 -3.69
N LEU A 26 2.34 6.19 -2.94
CA LEU A 26 2.30 4.76 -2.62
C LEU A 26 2.17 3.88 -3.86
N GLY A 27 1.55 4.40 -4.93
CA GLY A 27 1.44 3.71 -6.21
C GLY A 27 0.51 4.39 -7.20
N ARG A 28 0.47 3.81 -8.41
CA ARG A 28 -0.41 4.17 -9.52
C ARG A 28 -0.87 2.92 -10.27
N PRO A 29 -2.11 2.84 -10.77
CA PRO A 29 -2.66 1.61 -11.32
C PRO A 29 -2.24 1.38 -12.77
N TRP A 30 -1.20 0.59 -13.01
CA TRP A 30 -0.76 0.26 -14.38
C TRP A 30 -1.89 -0.35 -15.24
N ARG A 31 -2.80 -1.10 -14.62
CA ARG A 31 -4.00 -1.65 -15.26
C ARG A 31 -5.20 -1.50 -14.34
N GLN A 32 -6.40 -1.59 -14.93
CA GLN A 32 -7.64 -1.77 -14.18
C GLN A 32 -7.54 -2.99 -13.26
N TYR A 33 -8.30 -2.96 -12.15
CA TYR A 33 -8.31 -4.02 -11.14
C TYR A 33 -7.00 -4.21 -10.36
N ALA A 34 -6.06 -3.28 -10.43
CA ALA A 34 -4.87 -3.30 -9.57
C ALA A 34 -5.26 -3.30 -8.08
N ARG A 35 -4.64 -4.18 -7.29
CA ARG A 35 -4.92 -4.30 -5.84
C ARG A 35 -3.62 -4.21 -5.04
N VAL A 36 -3.51 -3.15 -4.25
CA VAL A 36 -2.37 -2.88 -3.37
C VAL A 36 -2.89 -2.44 -2.02
N VAL A 37 -2.34 -2.99 -0.94
CA VAL A 37 -2.69 -2.61 0.43
C VAL A 37 -1.44 -2.29 1.22
N PHE A 38 -1.43 -1.14 1.88
CA PHE A 38 -0.47 -0.83 2.95
C PHE A 38 -1.19 -0.93 4.29
N GLN A 39 -0.71 -1.79 5.18
CA GLN A 39 -1.33 -2.00 6.47
C GLN A 39 -0.30 -2.07 7.60
N LYS A 40 -0.66 -1.49 8.76
CA LYS A 40 0.18 -1.45 9.96
C LYS A 40 1.59 -0.91 9.66
N THR A 41 1.71 -0.04 8.66
CA THR A 41 2.98 0.43 8.11
C THR A 41 3.24 1.86 8.57
N ASN A 42 4.44 2.13 9.06
CA ASN A 42 4.87 3.47 9.43
C ASN A 42 5.35 4.22 8.18
N MET A 43 4.89 5.46 7.99
CA MET A 43 5.21 6.27 6.82
C MET A 43 5.68 7.66 7.26
N THR A 44 6.89 8.06 6.85
CA THR A 44 7.36 9.44 7.05
C THR A 44 6.63 10.40 6.10
N SER A 45 6.85 11.71 6.27
CA SER A 45 6.19 12.77 5.50
C SER A 45 6.51 12.77 4.01
N VAL A 46 7.40 11.88 3.52
CA VAL A 46 7.74 11.75 2.10
C VAL A 46 6.55 11.31 1.22
N ILE A 47 5.50 10.74 1.83
CA ILE A 47 4.29 10.33 1.12
C ILE A 47 3.32 11.50 0.95
N ASN A 48 2.89 11.69 -0.30
CA ASN A 48 1.95 12.72 -0.70
C ASN A 48 0.61 12.56 0.04
N SER A 49 -0.04 13.67 0.38
CA SER A 49 -1.33 13.65 1.09
C SER A 49 -2.44 12.94 0.32
N LYS A 50 -2.34 12.88 -1.02
CA LYS A 50 -3.22 12.07 -1.88
C LYS A 50 -2.90 10.58 -1.82
N GLY A 51 -1.70 10.19 -1.40
CA GLY A 51 -1.26 8.80 -1.24
C GLY A 51 -1.08 8.05 -2.56
N TRP A 52 -2.02 8.17 -3.49
CA TRP A 52 -2.06 7.45 -4.76
C TRP A 52 -2.24 8.43 -5.91
N SER A 53 -1.67 8.11 -7.06
CA SER A 53 -1.86 8.87 -8.30
C SER A 53 -2.57 8.04 -9.35
N ILE A 54 -3.22 8.73 -10.29
CA ILE A 54 -3.72 8.11 -11.51
C ILE A 54 -2.55 7.53 -12.31
N TRP A 55 -2.83 6.61 -13.22
CA TRP A 55 -1.78 6.12 -14.12
C TRP A 55 -1.31 7.22 -15.07
N ASN A 56 -2.21 7.70 -15.94
CA ASN A 56 -2.04 8.86 -16.82
C ASN A 56 -3.39 9.55 -17.06
N THR A 57 -3.38 10.81 -17.48
CA THR A 57 -4.59 11.51 -17.94
C THR A 57 -5.15 10.83 -19.19
N GLY A 58 -6.44 10.50 -19.20
CA GLY A 58 -7.11 9.75 -20.27
C GLY A 58 -6.96 8.22 -20.15
N GLU A 59 -6.12 7.74 -19.24
CA GLU A 59 -5.94 6.32 -18.91
C GLU A 59 -5.81 6.16 -17.40
N GLU A 60 -6.72 6.74 -16.62
CA GLU A 60 -6.57 6.85 -15.18
C GLU A 60 -6.50 5.48 -14.51
N ASN A 61 -7.20 4.48 -15.07
CA ASN A 61 -7.27 3.10 -14.62
C ASN A 61 -7.81 2.91 -13.18
N THR A 62 -8.62 3.85 -12.69
CA THR A 62 -9.06 3.91 -11.27
C THR A 62 -10.39 3.25 -10.95
N ALA A 63 -11.26 2.95 -11.93
CA ALA A 63 -12.65 2.56 -11.67
C ALA A 63 -12.84 1.27 -10.84
N HIS A 64 -11.88 0.33 -10.89
CA HIS A 64 -12.00 -0.99 -10.26
C HIS A 64 -10.80 -1.38 -9.39
N VAL A 65 -9.97 -0.42 -9.03
CA VAL A 65 -8.77 -0.68 -8.21
C VAL A 65 -9.15 -0.91 -6.75
N LEU A 66 -8.28 -1.59 -6.03
CA LEU A 66 -8.29 -1.60 -4.57
C LEU A 66 -6.94 -1.08 -4.08
N PHE A 67 -6.88 0.22 -3.82
CA PHE A 67 -5.73 0.88 -3.23
C PHE A 67 -6.04 1.16 -1.77
N GLY A 68 -5.72 0.18 -0.92
CA GLY A 68 -6.20 0.08 0.45
C GLY A 68 -5.17 0.54 1.49
N GLU A 69 -5.64 1.18 2.55
CA GLU A 69 -4.84 1.51 3.72
C GLU A 69 -5.54 1.05 5.01
N TYR A 70 -4.79 0.43 5.94
CA TYR A 70 -5.32 -0.01 7.24
C TYR A 70 -4.33 0.18 8.40
N GLY A 71 -4.69 0.98 9.40
CA GLY A 71 -3.92 1.10 10.63
C GLY A 71 -2.46 1.57 10.44
N ASN A 72 -2.19 2.32 9.36
CA ASN A 72 -0.87 2.92 9.11
C ASN A 72 -0.63 4.07 10.09
N THR A 73 0.64 4.38 10.32
CA THR A 73 1.08 5.41 11.28
C THR A 73 2.12 6.35 10.66
N GLY A 74 2.48 7.41 11.38
CA GLY A 74 3.43 8.42 10.92
C GLY A 74 2.79 9.50 10.03
N ALA A 75 3.53 10.57 9.77
CA ALA A 75 3.01 11.74 9.05
C ALA A 75 2.50 11.41 7.64
N GLY A 76 3.17 10.48 6.93
CA GLY A 76 2.78 10.05 5.58
C GLY A 76 1.50 9.22 5.53
N SER A 77 1.03 8.70 6.67
CA SER A 77 -0.26 7.99 6.76
C SER A 77 -1.47 8.94 6.78
N GLN A 78 -1.24 10.25 6.88
CA GLN A 78 -2.27 11.28 6.96
C GLN A 78 -2.54 11.93 5.61
N GLY A 79 -3.73 12.52 5.45
CA GLY A 79 -4.11 13.30 4.27
C GLY A 79 -5.49 12.91 3.73
N GLN A 80 -5.97 13.69 2.76
CA GLN A 80 -7.30 13.50 2.18
C GLN A 80 -7.43 12.18 1.38
N ARG A 81 -6.30 11.67 0.90
CA ARG A 81 -6.21 10.57 -0.07
C ARG A 81 -6.91 10.87 -1.40
N ALA A 82 -6.54 10.12 -2.44
CA ALA A 82 -7.21 10.17 -3.72
C ALA A 82 -8.63 9.61 -3.60
N SER A 83 -9.57 10.09 -4.41
CA SER A 83 -10.98 9.68 -4.33
C SER A 83 -11.22 8.18 -4.60
N PHE A 84 -10.28 7.53 -5.28
CA PHE A 84 -10.31 6.08 -5.55
C PHE A 84 -9.53 5.25 -4.51
N ALA A 85 -8.97 5.88 -3.48
CA ALA A 85 -8.35 5.17 -2.37
C ALA A 85 -9.42 4.57 -1.44
N THR A 86 -9.09 3.45 -0.80
CA THR A 86 -9.99 2.75 0.12
C THR A 86 -9.41 2.74 1.53
N LYS A 87 -10.11 3.35 2.48
CA LYS A 87 -9.81 3.14 3.91
C LYS A 87 -10.43 1.82 4.35
N LEU A 88 -9.61 0.83 4.64
CA LEU A 88 -10.08 -0.49 5.06
C LEU A 88 -10.54 -0.46 6.52
N SER A 89 -11.53 -1.28 6.86
CA SER A 89 -12.02 -1.48 8.23
C SER A 89 -11.26 -2.57 8.99
N SER A 90 -10.56 -3.46 8.27
CA SER A 90 -9.73 -4.52 8.83
C SER A 90 -8.50 -4.77 7.95
N ALA A 91 -7.45 -5.35 8.54
CA ALA A 91 -6.28 -5.82 7.80
C ALA A 91 -6.67 -6.94 6.82
N VAL A 92 -5.97 -7.00 5.68
CA VAL A 92 -6.03 -8.16 4.79
C VAL A 92 -5.22 -9.30 5.40
N SER A 93 -5.83 -10.48 5.49
CA SER A 93 -5.17 -11.70 5.96
C SER A 93 -4.16 -12.20 4.92
N ILE A 94 -3.02 -12.72 5.38
CA ILE A 94 -2.02 -13.39 4.53
C ILE A 94 -2.61 -14.57 3.76
N SER A 95 -3.61 -15.26 4.30
CA SER A 95 -4.32 -16.35 3.60
C SER A 95 -5.10 -15.89 2.37
N THR A 96 -5.49 -14.62 2.31
CA THR A 96 -6.10 -14.01 1.10
C THR A 96 -5.08 -13.86 -0.03
N VAL A 97 -3.80 -13.71 0.32
CA VAL A 97 -2.70 -13.48 -0.62
C VAL A 97 -2.03 -14.79 -1.04
N LEU A 98 -1.72 -15.66 -0.07
CA LEU A 98 -0.91 -16.86 -0.27
C LEU A 98 -1.73 -18.17 -0.18
N SER A 99 -3.07 -18.09 -0.13
CA SER A 99 -4.03 -19.18 0.12
C SER A 99 -4.06 -19.71 1.56
N GLY A 100 -5.15 -20.38 1.95
CA GLY A 100 -5.40 -20.81 3.34
C GLY A 100 -4.40 -21.82 3.92
N ASN A 101 -3.65 -22.55 3.09
CA ASN A 101 -2.65 -23.52 3.53
C ASN A 101 -1.21 -23.00 3.40
N TYR A 102 -0.99 -21.68 3.28
CA TYR A 102 0.35 -21.10 3.12
C TYR A 102 1.33 -21.56 4.22
N ALA A 103 0.84 -21.68 5.46
CA ALA A 103 1.67 -22.00 6.62
C ALA A 103 2.29 -23.41 6.57
N SER A 104 1.77 -24.33 5.74
CA SER A 104 2.31 -25.67 5.56
C SER A 104 3.18 -25.83 4.31
N LYS A 105 3.45 -24.74 3.58
CA LYS A 105 4.26 -24.75 2.36
C LYS A 105 5.72 -24.54 2.70
N GLY A 106 6.61 -25.25 1.99
CA GLY A 106 8.06 -25.14 2.20
C GLY A 106 8.68 -23.77 1.87
N PHE A 107 7.92 -22.85 1.26
CA PHE A 107 8.35 -21.46 1.04
C PHE A 107 8.03 -20.54 2.22
N TYR A 108 7.25 -21.00 3.20
CA TYR A 108 6.85 -20.22 4.36
C TYR A 108 7.70 -20.61 5.57
N ASP A 109 8.36 -19.61 6.15
CA ASP A 109 9.12 -19.74 7.39
C ASP A 109 8.53 -18.78 8.43
N ALA A 110 7.96 -19.35 9.50
CA ALA A 110 7.32 -18.59 10.56
C ALA A 110 8.32 -17.81 11.43
N SER A 111 9.62 -18.09 11.34
CA SER A 111 10.65 -17.37 12.11
C SER A 111 10.86 -15.92 11.67
N TYR A 112 10.35 -15.55 10.49
CA TYR A 112 10.46 -14.20 9.91
C TYR A 112 9.15 -13.39 9.97
N MET A 113 8.17 -13.83 10.75
CA MET A 113 6.85 -13.18 10.89
C MET A 113 6.75 -12.25 12.10
#